data_AF-A0A370LRE3-F1
#
_entry.id   AF-A0A370LRE3-F1
#
_cell.length_a   1.000
_cell.length_b   1.000
_cell.length_c   1.000
_cell.angle_alpha   90.00
_cell.angle_beta   90.00
_cell.angle_gamma   90.00
#
_symmetry.space_group_name_H-M   'P 1'
#
loop_
_entity.id
_entity.type
_entity.pdbx_description
1 polymer ?
#
loop_
_entity_poly.entity_id
_entity_poly.type
_entity_poly.pdbx_seq_one_letter_code
_entity_poly.pdbx_strand_id
1 'polypeptide(L)'
;MTTTHWLVLAALLVYAALFEYCAHRWLMHKPLLGRFWWYTDHAIEHHGKERYDINIGISPLLGTILMLPCLAFWAVIGWTVVPMILIISFVYGAIWTTIHSAHHDLPGYNWAKNLPGYNMWRTHHLVHHDHPGKNFGTVFIFTDFLFGTWARY
;
A
#
# COMPACT_ATOMS: atom_id res chain seq x y z
N MET A 1 -5.90 -27.42 1.59
CA MET A 1 -6.57 -26.20 2.11
C MET A 1 -8.07 -26.36 1.93
N THR A 2 -8.88 -25.99 2.93
CA THR A 2 -10.35 -26.05 2.83
C THR A 2 -10.90 -24.76 2.20
N THR A 3 -12.15 -24.76 1.73
CA THR A 3 -12.85 -23.57 1.19
C THR A 3 -12.78 -22.36 2.12
N THR A 4 -12.83 -22.58 3.44
CA THR A 4 -12.70 -21.53 4.46
C THR A 4 -11.34 -20.82 4.40
N HIS A 5 -10.26 -21.54 4.11
CA HIS A 5 -8.91 -20.95 4.03
C HIS A 5 -8.80 -19.99 2.84
N TRP A 6 -9.43 -20.32 1.71
CA TRP A 6 -9.46 -19.44 0.54
C TRP A 6 -10.26 -18.16 0.80
N LEU A 7 -11.39 -18.26 1.50
CA LEU A 7 -12.20 -17.10 1.89
C LEU A 7 -11.44 -16.19 2.86
N VAL A 8 -10.73 -16.77 3.84
CA VAL A 8 -9.87 -16.00 4.76
C VAL A 8 -8.76 -15.30 3.98
N LEU A 9 -8.06 -16.01 3.08
CA LEU A 9 -7.01 -15.41 2.26
C LEU A 9 -7.53 -14.25 1.41
N ALA A 10 -8.67 -14.42 0.73
CA ALA A 10 -9.29 -13.37 -0.06
C ALA A 10 -9.69 -12.16 0.81
N ALA A 11 -10.29 -12.40 1.98
CA ALA A 11 -10.64 -11.33 2.92
C ALA A 11 -9.41 -10.54 3.39
N LEU A 12 -8.29 -11.23 3.65
CA LEU A 12 -7.04 -10.60 4.07
C LEU A 12 -6.38 -9.79 2.94
N LEU A 13 -6.46 -10.24 1.69
CA LEU A 13 -5.99 -9.47 0.54
C LEU A 13 -6.82 -8.19 0.33
N VAL A 14 -8.15 -8.29 0.42
CA VAL A 14 -9.04 -7.12 0.37
C VAL A 14 -8.73 -6.17 1.52
N TYR A 15 -8.56 -6.70 2.73
CA TYR A 15 -8.17 -5.89 3.89
C TYR A 15 -6.86 -5.15 3.66
N ALA A 16 -5.81 -5.82 3.16
CA ALA A 16 -4.53 -5.20 2.89
C ALA A 16 -4.64 -4.07 1.84
N ALA A 17 -5.44 -4.28 0.79
CA ALA A 17 -5.73 -3.25 -0.22
C ALA A 17 -6.41 -2.02 0.39
N LEU A 18 -7.46 -2.24 1.20
CA LEU A 18 -8.15 -1.16 1.90
C LEU A 18 -7.22 -0.45 2.89
N PHE A 19 -6.38 -1.19 3.60
CA PHE A 19 -5.41 -0.64 4.53
C PHE A 19 -4.39 0.25 3.83
N GLU A 20 -3.80 -0.21 2.73
CA GLU A 20 -2.90 0.59 1.88
C GLU A 20 -3.57 1.89 1.46
N TYR A 21 -4.79 1.80 0.89
CA TYR A 21 -5.55 2.97 0.49
C TYR A 21 -5.75 3.95 1.64
N CYS A 22 -6.17 3.45 2.81
CA CYS A 22 -6.42 4.26 4.00
C CYS A 22 -5.15 4.95 4.49
N ALA A 23 -4.05 4.20 4.60
CA ALA A 23 -2.77 4.71 5.05
C ALA A 23 -2.25 5.77 4.07
N HIS A 24 -2.29 5.48 2.77
CA HIS A 24 -1.84 6.41 1.75
C HIS A 24 -2.65 7.71 1.78
N ARG A 25 -3.98 7.62 1.84
CA ARG A 25 -4.86 8.80 1.83
C ARG A 25 -4.81 9.63 3.12
N TRP A 26 -4.83 8.99 4.29
CA TRP A 26 -5.05 9.69 5.56
C TRP A 26 -3.83 9.75 6.47
N LEU A 27 -2.91 8.79 6.39
CA LEU A 27 -1.67 8.82 7.18
C LEU A 27 -0.55 9.55 6.44
N MET A 28 -0.40 9.27 5.13
CA MET A 28 0.69 9.81 4.33
C MET A 28 0.36 11.17 3.69
N HIS A 29 -0.90 11.42 3.31
CA HIS A 29 -1.31 12.68 2.66
C HIS A 29 -2.05 13.67 3.56
N LYS A 30 -2.36 13.32 4.82
CA LYS A 30 -2.98 14.27 5.76
C LYS A 30 -2.22 14.35 7.08
N PRO A 31 -1.93 15.56 7.59
CA PRO A 31 -1.30 15.73 8.89
C PRO A 31 -2.32 15.66 10.04
N LEU A 32 -3.16 14.61 10.07
CA LEU A 32 -4.30 14.50 11.01
C LEU A 32 -3.87 14.53 12.50
N LEU A 33 -2.62 14.19 12.79
CA LEU A 33 -2.03 14.19 14.13
C LEU A 33 -0.73 15.02 14.17
N GLY A 34 -0.63 16.05 13.32
CA GLY A 34 0.59 16.83 13.10
C GLY A 34 1.44 16.29 11.94
N ARG A 35 2.62 16.90 11.73
CA ARG A 35 3.59 16.48 10.70
C ARG A 35 4.42 15.29 11.17
N PHE A 36 3.73 14.17 11.36
CA PHE A 36 4.40 12.92 11.67
C PHE A 36 5.27 12.49 10.48
N TRP A 37 6.32 11.69 10.74
CA TRP A 37 7.35 11.38 9.75
C TRP A 37 6.79 10.76 8.46
N TRP A 38 5.72 9.96 8.53
CA TRP A 38 5.05 9.44 7.33
C TRP A 38 4.51 10.51 6.39
N TYR A 39 3.89 11.56 6.94
CA TYR A 39 3.42 12.69 6.14
C TYR A 39 4.60 13.47 5.57
N THR A 40 5.63 13.70 6.38
CA THR A 40 6.83 14.43 5.94
C THR A 40 7.55 13.67 4.82
N ASP A 41 7.85 12.40 5.03
CA ASP A 41 8.57 11.57 4.08
C ASP A 41 7.78 11.37 2.78
N HIS A 42 6.46 11.18 2.88
CA HIS A 42 5.64 10.92 1.69
C HIS A 42 5.18 12.20 1.00
N ALA A 43 4.37 13.04 1.66
CA ALA A 43 3.78 14.20 1.00
C ALA A 43 4.79 15.32 0.74
N ILE A 44 5.83 15.48 1.57
CA ILE A 44 6.81 16.56 1.41
C ILE A 44 8.04 16.09 0.66
N GLU A 45 8.74 15.05 1.12
CA GLU A 45 9.99 14.62 0.49
C GLU A 45 9.71 13.88 -0.83
N HIS A 46 8.91 12.81 -0.79
CA HIS A 46 8.66 11.96 -1.96
C HIS A 46 7.85 12.68 -3.05
N HIS A 47 6.75 13.34 -2.68
CA HIS A 47 5.92 14.12 -3.61
C HIS A 47 6.48 15.53 -3.85
N GLY A 48 6.57 16.35 -2.80
CA GLY A 48 6.87 17.77 -2.95
C GLY A 48 8.30 18.11 -3.41
N LYS A 49 9.28 17.24 -3.13
CA LYS A 49 10.68 17.42 -3.55
C LYS A 49 11.16 16.35 -4.53
N GLU A 50 10.25 15.49 -5.00
CA GLU A 50 10.55 14.42 -5.96
C GLU A 50 11.68 13.47 -5.48
N ARG A 51 11.81 13.29 -4.16
CA ARG A 51 12.75 12.32 -3.56
C ARG A 51 12.19 10.92 -3.62
N TYR A 52 12.16 10.35 -4.83
CA TYR A 52 11.55 9.05 -5.09
C TYR A 52 12.24 7.87 -4.38
N ASP A 53 13.43 8.08 -3.82
CA ASP A 53 14.14 7.12 -2.98
C ASP A 53 13.63 7.08 -1.52
N ILE A 54 12.84 8.08 -1.10
CA ILE A 54 12.26 8.20 0.24
C ILE A 54 10.82 7.68 0.21
N ASN A 55 10.40 7.05 1.32
CA ASN A 55 9.07 6.42 1.49
C ASN A 55 8.71 5.37 0.41
N ILE A 56 9.69 4.73 -0.20
CA ILE A 56 9.48 3.76 -1.29
C ILE A 56 9.30 2.32 -0.81
N GLY A 57 9.56 2.07 0.47
CA GLY A 57 9.52 0.73 1.05
C GLY A 57 8.90 0.72 2.44
N ILE A 58 8.13 -0.32 2.72
CA ILE A 58 7.62 -0.60 4.05
C ILE A 58 8.48 -1.71 4.64
N SER A 59 9.23 -1.40 5.70
CA SER A 59 9.99 -2.44 6.38
C SER A 59 9.04 -3.46 7.02
N PRO A 60 9.42 -4.74 7.08
CA PRO A 60 8.70 -5.78 7.82
C PRO A 60 8.16 -5.38 9.20
N LEU A 61 9.03 -4.75 10.00
CA LEU A 61 8.69 -4.30 11.35
C LEU A 61 7.61 -3.23 11.31
N LEU A 62 7.77 -2.27 10.41
CA LEU A 62 6.84 -1.16 10.25
C LEU A 62 5.48 -1.61 9.74
N GLY A 63 5.45 -2.49 8.73
CA GLY A 63 4.22 -3.13 8.27
C GLY A 63 3.52 -3.90 9.39
N THR A 64 4.27 -4.59 10.23
CA THR A 64 3.73 -5.30 11.40
C THR A 64 3.12 -4.34 12.43
N ILE A 65 3.82 -3.24 12.75
CA ILE A 65 3.33 -2.22 13.69
C ILE A 65 2.01 -1.61 13.19
N LEU A 66 1.94 -1.28 11.91
CA LEU A 66 0.75 -0.72 11.27
C LEU A 66 -0.44 -1.68 11.32
N MET A 67 -0.18 -2.98 11.32
CA MET A 67 -1.21 -4.03 11.37
C MET A 67 -1.62 -4.43 12.80
N LEU A 68 -0.99 -3.87 13.84
CA LEU A 68 -1.28 -4.23 15.25
C LEU A 68 -2.77 -4.17 15.63
N PRO A 69 -3.57 -3.16 15.24
CA PRO A 69 -5.00 -3.17 15.55
C PRO A 69 -5.74 -4.36 14.94
N CYS A 70 -5.38 -4.76 13.72
CA CYS A 70 -5.93 -5.93 13.04
C CYS A 70 -5.48 -7.22 13.74
N LEU A 71 -4.19 -7.32 14.07
CA LEU A 71 -3.63 -8.46 14.78
C LEU A 71 -4.28 -8.65 16.16
N ALA A 72 -4.50 -7.56 16.91
CA ALA A 72 -5.15 -7.60 18.20
C ALA A 72 -6.62 -8.04 18.09
N PHE A 73 -7.37 -7.50 17.13
CA PHE A 73 -8.75 -7.91 16.85
C PHE A 73 -8.84 -9.42 16.57
N TRP A 74 -8.00 -9.92 15.65
CA TRP A 74 -8.03 -11.33 15.28
C TRP A 74 -7.45 -12.26 16.34
N ALA A 75 -6.50 -11.81 17.15
CA ALA A 75 -6.01 -12.59 18.28
C ALA A 75 -7.11 -12.91 19.30
N VAL A 76 -8.09 -12.01 19.47
CA VAL A 76 -9.26 -12.21 20.35
C VAL A 76 -10.29 -13.16 19.73
N ILE A 77 -10.53 -13.05 18.42
CA ILE A 77 -11.54 -13.87 17.71
C ILE A 77 -11.03 -15.29 17.44
N GLY A 78 -9.74 -15.45 17.15
CA GLY A 78 -9.13 -16.74 16.84
C GLY A 78 -7.67 -16.61 16.46
N TRP A 79 -6.77 -17.05 17.33
CA TRP A 79 -5.33 -16.89 17.15
C TRP A 79 -4.74 -17.58 15.90
N THR A 80 -5.43 -18.56 15.33
CA THR A 80 -4.94 -19.35 14.18
C THR A 80 -4.79 -18.55 12.90
N VAL A 81 -5.48 -17.41 12.75
CA VAL A 81 -5.36 -16.54 11.56
C VAL A 81 -4.21 -15.52 11.69
N VAL A 82 -3.70 -15.29 12.90
CA VAL A 82 -2.64 -14.30 13.17
C VAL A 82 -1.37 -14.55 12.33
N PRO A 83 -0.85 -15.80 12.23
CA PRO A 83 0.28 -16.07 11.35
C PRO A 83 -0.01 -15.77 9.88
N MET A 84 -1.23 -16.00 9.40
CA MET A 84 -1.62 -15.69 8.01
C MET A 84 -1.63 -14.19 7.76
N ILE A 85 -2.13 -13.39 8.71
CA ILE A 85 -2.12 -11.93 8.63
C ILE A 85 -0.68 -11.42 8.55
N LEU A 86 0.22 -11.94 9.38
CA LEU A 86 1.63 -11.58 9.34
C LEU A 86 2.24 -11.91 7.98
N ILE A 87 2.10 -13.15 7.51
CA ILE A 87 2.63 -13.55 6.19
C ILE A 87 2.11 -12.64 5.07
N ILE A 88 0.81 -12.36 5.05
CA ILE A 88 0.21 -11.49 4.04
C ILE A 88 0.73 -10.07 4.14
N SER A 89 0.91 -9.53 5.35
CA SER A 89 1.45 -8.17 5.55
C SER A 89 2.86 -8.05 4.97
N PHE A 90 3.69 -9.07 5.16
CA PHE A 90 5.05 -9.10 4.62
C PHE A 90 5.05 -9.24 3.10
N VAL A 91 4.29 -10.19 2.56
CA VAL A 91 4.19 -10.42 1.12
C VAL A 91 3.63 -9.18 0.42
N TYR A 92 2.58 -8.59 0.99
CA TYR A 92 1.96 -7.38 0.46
C TYR A 92 2.92 -6.19 0.52
N GLY A 93 3.62 -5.99 1.64
CA GLY A 93 4.62 -4.93 1.77
C GLY A 93 5.76 -5.07 0.75
N ALA A 94 6.22 -6.30 0.48
CA ALA A 94 7.21 -6.56 -0.55
C ALA A 94 6.68 -6.28 -1.97
N ILE A 95 5.43 -6.67 -2.27
CA ILE A 95 4.77 -6.37 -3.55
C ILE A 95 4.64 -4.85 -3.73
N TRP A 96 4.11 -4.15 -2.72
CA TRP A 96 3.95 -2.70 -2.72
C TRP A 96 5.29 -2.00 -2.95
N THR A 97 6.32 -2.35 -2.17
CA THR A 97 7.67 -1.80 -2.30
C THR A 97 8.23 -2.00 -3.71
N THR A 98 8.04 -3.21 -4.26
CA THR A 98 8.52 -3.53 -5.61
C THR A 98 7.82 -2.70 -6.68
N ILE A 99 6.49 -2.67 -6.65
CA ILE A 99 5.69 -1.98 -7.67
C ILE A 99 5.92 -0.46 -7.60
N HIS A 100 5.88 0.11 -6.39
CA HIS A 100 6.13 1.54 -6.17
C HIS A 100 7.55 1.93 -6.61
N SER A 101 8.57 1.17 -6.19
CA SER A 101 9.96 1.39 -6.63
C SER A 101 10.10 1.32 -8.14
N ALA A 102 9.40 0.37 -8.78
CA ALA A 102 9.42 0.24 -10.24
C ALA A 102 8.74 1.44 -10.93
N HIS A 103 7.69 2.05 -10.36
CA HIS A 103 7.05 3.24 -10.94
C HIS A 103 8.01 4.42 -11.05
N HIS A 104 8.93 4.54 -10.09
CA HIS A 104 9.98 5.56 -10.04
C HIS A 104 11.32 5.13 -10.63
N ASP A 105 11.35 4.02 -11.37
CA ASP A 105 12.54 3.56 -12.08
C ASP A 105 13.76 3.29 -11.17
N LEU A 106 13.54 2.95 -9.89
CA LEU A 106 14.62 2.66 -8.96
C LEU A 106 15.38 1.36 -9.32
N PRO A 107 16.71 1.32 -9.11
CA PRO A 107 17.52 0.16 -9.44
C PRO A 107 17.10 -1.08 -8.63
N GLY A 108 17.14 -2.25 -9.27
CA GLY A 108 16.80 -3.54 -8.65
C GLY A 108 15.33 -3.98 -8.78
N TYR A 109 14.42 -3.08 -9.17
CA TYR A 109 12.97 -3.36 -9.23
C TYR A 109 12.39 -3.37 -10.65
N ASN A 110 13.23 -3.15 -11.67
CA ASN A 110 12.82 -3.04 -13.07
C ASN A 110 12.13 -4.30 -13.64
N TRP A 111 12.31 -5.47 -13.01
CA TRP A 111 11.64 -6.68 -13.45
C TRP A 111 10.11 -6.57 -13.34
N ALA A 112 9.59 -5.79 -12.38
CA ALA A 112 8.16 -5.59 -12.20
C ALA A 112 7.50 -4.81 -13.35
N LYS A 113 8.31 -4.10 -14.17
CA LYS A 113 7.83 -3.42 -15.39
C LYS A 113 7.28 -4.39 -16.44
N ASN A 114 7.67 -5.66 -16.35
CA ASN A 114 7.21 -6.72 -17.25
C ASN A 114 5.90 -7.36 -16.80
N LEU A 115 5.34 -6.97 -15.64
CA LEU A 115 4.08 -7.52 -15.17
C LEU A 115 2.92 -7.07 -16.07
N PRO A 116 1.95 -7.96 -16.36
CA PRO A 116 0.74 -7.59 -17.08
C PRO A 116 0.02 -6.44 -16.38
N GLY A 117 -0.34 -5.39 -17.14
CA GLY A 117 -1.01 -4.22 -16.59
C GLY A 117 -0.10 -3.21 -15.88
N TYR A 118 1.22 -3.42 -15.84
CA TYR A 118 2.16 -2.50 -15.19
C TYR A 118 2.02 -1.05 -15.68
N ASN A 119 1.86 -0.84 -16.99
CA ASN A 119 1.70 0.52 -17.52
C ASN A 119 0.45 1.22 -16.96
N MET A 120 -0.64 0.49 -16.72
CA MET A 120 -1.83 1.05 -16.09
C MET A 120 -1.54 1.46 -14.64
N TRP A 121 -0.85 0.61 -13.87
CA TRP A 121 -0.44 0.95 -12.49
C TRP A 121 0.49 2.16 -12.46
N ARG A 122 1.50 2.19 -13.34
CA ARG A 122 2.45 3.29 -13.42
C ARG A 122 1.74 4.60 -13.78
N THR A 123 0.87 4.60 -14.80
CA THR A 123 0.09 5.80 -15.15
C THR A 123 -0.81 6.23 -14.00
N HIS A 124 -1.50 5.29 -13.34
CA HIS A 124 -2.35 5.58 -12.17
C HIS A 124 -1.57 6.27 -11.05
N HIS A 125 -0.38 5.74 -10.73
CA HIS A 125 0.52 6.27 -9.71
C HIS A 125 1.16 7.61 -10.11
N LEU A 126 1.54 7.80 -11.37
CA LEU A 126 2.09 9.09 -11.81
C LEU A 126 1.03 10.19 -11.82
N VAL A 127 -0.21 9.87 -12.19
CA VAL A 127 -1.34 10.80 -12.02
C VAL A 127 -1.51 11.19 -10.54
N HIS A 128 -1.27 10.27 -9.60
CA HIS A 128 -1.28 10.58 -8.18
C HIS A 128 -0.18 11.57 -7.79
N HIS A 129 1.03 11.46 -8.35
CA HIS A 129 2.09 12.46 -8.14
C HIS A 129 1.68 13.85 -8.64
N ASP A 130 1.05 13.92 -9.80
CA ASP A 130 0.55 15.20 -10.35
C ASP A 130 -0.64 15.75 -9.56
N HIS A 131 -1.47 14.85 -9.01
CA HIS A 131 -2.69 15.16 -8.28
C HIS A 131 -2.79 14.37 -6.96
N PRO A 132 -2.06 14.76 -5.89
CA PRO A 132 -1.95 14.00 -4.65
C PRO A 132 -3.27 13.72 -3.89
N GLY A 133 -4.38 14.32 -4.33
CA GLY A 133 -5.73 14.05 -3.84
C GLY A 133 -6.48 12.90 -4.54
N LYS A 134 -5.86 12.22 -5.52
CA LYS A 134 -6.46 11.17 -6.36
C LYS A 134 -5.56 9.94 -6.43
N ASN A 135 -6.09 8.78 -6.84
CA ASN A 135 -5.31 7.59 -7.17
C ASN A 135 -4.38 7.05 -6.05
N PHE A 136 -4.94 6.78 -4.87
CA PHE A 136 -4.17 6.31 -3.71
C PHE A 136 -3.80 4.83 -3.75
N GLY A 137 -4.47 4.00 -4.54
CA GLY A 137 -4.10 2.59 -4.69
C GLY A 137 -2.85 2.44 -5.54
N THR A 138 -1.80 1.84 -5.00
CA THR A 138 -0.56 1.47 -5.71
C THR A 138 -0.61 0.04 -6.21
N VAL A 139 -0.97 -0.94 -5.36
CA VAL A 139 -1.07 -2.37 -5.77
C VAL A 139 -2.47 -2.67 -6.33
N PHE A 140 -3.49 -2.31 -5.56
CA PHE A 140 -4.89 -2.55 -5.92
C PHE A 140 -5.62 -1.24 -6.18
N ILE A 141 -5.45 -0.75 -7.41
CA ILE A 141 -6.05 0.50 -7.90
C ILE A 141 -7.58 0.52 -7.86
N PHE A 142 -8.25 -0.63 -7.69
CA PHE A 142 -9.71 -0.67 -7.60
C PHE A 142 -10.27 0.07 -6.39
N THR A 143 -9.45 0.23 -5.34
CA THR A 143 -9.81 0.97 -4.13
C THR A 143 -10.20 2.41 -4.46
N ASP A 144 -9.57 3.01 -5.46
CA ASP A 144 -9.93 4.34 -5.95
C ASP A 144 -11.29 4.41 -6.65
N PHE A 145 -11.73 3.34 -7.30
CA PHE A 145 -13.11 3.27 -7.81
C PHE A 145 -14.11 3.18 -6.65
N LEU A 146 -13.81 2.34 -5.64
CA LEU A 146 -14.68 2.13 -4.48
C LEU A 146 -14.91 3.43 -3.69
N PHE A 147 -13.88 4.26 -3.56
CA PHE A 147 -13.92 5.48 -2.76
C PHE A 147 -14.02 6.78 -3.59
N GLY A 148 -14.23 6.68 -4.90
CA GLY A 148 -14.44 7.84 -5.77
C GLY A 148 -13.21 8.75 -5.92
N THR A 149 -12.00 8.18 -5.79
CA THR A 149 -10.72 8.90 -5.93
C THR A 149 -9.99 8.59 -7.24
N TRP A 150 -10.58 7.77 -8.10
CA TRP A 150 -10.03 7.44 -9.41
C TRP A 150 -9.99 8.65 -10.36
N ALA A 151 -8.86 8.84 -11.03
CA ALA A 151 -8.64 9.84 -12.07
C ALA A 151 -7.75 9.30 -13.21
N ARG A 152 -8.05 9.73 -14.45
CA ARG A 152 -7.24 9.52 -15.66
C ARG A 152 -7.16 10.89 -16.33
N TYR A 153 -6.01 11.54 -16.28
CA TYR A 153 -5.75 12.78 -17.00
C TYR A 153 -4.98 12.50 -18.28
#